data_AF-A0A2P5CV21-F1
#
_entry.id   AF-A0A2P5CV21-F1
#
_cell.length_a   1.000
_cell.length_b   1.000
_cell.length_c   1.000
_cell.angle_alpha   90.00
_cell.angle_beta   90.00
_cell.angle_gamma   90.00
#
_symmetry.space_group_name_H-M   'P 1'
#
loop_
_entity.id
_entity.type
_entity.pdbx_description
1 polymer ?
#
loop_
_entity_poly.entity_id
_entity_poly.type
_entity_poly.pdbx_seq_one_letter_code
_entity_poly.pdbx_strand_id
1 'polypeptide(L)'
;MDARDSGTRRRKILAENEKSLVEFSFWTWSELLIALKQCQDLLPTKNSSVITKSVLDCLVGKLVLPSSPSPYASSFRERSSFQFYGDTRSSNDRLRKKCSQTTWWFEDLVFLNSNFVEKVIRTMVSEEFDHAIVFKFLLYYWKSKVFGTTLAEKREITELVIILICLLDGTSLSFKGLFSIYQAAFRLKVSKRLRNMLENLISSQLDRATIDYLLVPSLREKSYTYDVNMVLKFVKAFLLEDGIRLVPSRLNKVGTLMDLYLVEVAPDCHLKLSKFSELAMILPDCARESHDKLYQAMDMYFQVHSELYEVEKMRVCMALNYEKLSAEALRHLARNSKFPSRVSVKAFMLQNSKLTSLIREIYHLKTSKDPWISDASEEIIKSVKEEDKHMLNKAKKLIGADCQGMPLKEVELQKVCGGVQSQPTASSTNAATCAPILRGSLHQH
;
A
#
# COMPACT_ATOMS: atom_id res chain seq x y z
N MET A 1 68.34 -21.42 12.49
CA MET A 1 67.75 -22.30 11.45
C MET A 1 66.22 -22.35 11.61
N ASP A 2 65.60 -21.29 12.15
CA ASP A 2 64.29 -21.38 12.80
C ASP A 2 63.14 -20.70 12.04
N ALA A 3 63.41 -20.11 10.88
CA ALA A 3 62.39 -19.50 10.04
C ALA A 3 61.67 -20.48 9.09
N ARG A 4 62.28 -21.64 8.79
CA ARG A 4 61.68 -22.67 7.92
C ARG A 4 60.70 -23.58 8.67
N ASP A 5 60.85 -23.72 9.98
CA ASP A 5 60.02 -24.63 10.79
C ASP A 5 58.63 -24.03 11.13
N SER A 6 58.56 -22.71 11.31
CA SER A 6 57.30 -21.99 11.56
C SER A 6 56.37 -21.94 10.34
N GLY A 7 56.93 -21.83 9.14
CA GLY A 7 56.18 -21.89 7.87
C GLY A 7 55.64 -23.29 7.57
N THR A 8 56.39 -24.32 7.94
CA THR A 8 55.99 -25.73 7.77
C THR A 8 54.89 -26.11 8.77
N ARG A 9 54.97 -25.63 10.02
CA ARG A 9 53.93 -25.80 11.03
C ARG A 9 52.63 -25.09 10.68
N ARG A 10 52.68 -23.85 10.15
CA ARG A 10 51.49 -23.14 9.65
C ARG A 10 50.81 -23.85 8.48
N ARG A 11 51.58 -24.35 7.52
CA ARG A 11 51.04 -25.12 6.38
C ARG A 11 50.46 -26.46 6.81
N LYS A 12 51.06 -27.12 7.81
CA LYS A 12 50.55 -28.38 8.37
C LYS A 12 49.22 -28.18 9.11
N ILE A 13 49.09 -27.11 9.90
CA ILE A 13 47.83 -26.74 10.56
C ILE A 13 46.76 -26.36 9.52
N LEU A 14 47.12 -25.62 8.47
CA LEU A 14 46.19 -25.30 7.38
C LEU A 14 45.74 -26.56 6.62
N ALA A 15 46.63 -27.52 6.37
CA ALA A 15 46.32 -28.78 5.72
C ALA A 15 45.50 -29.75 6.61
N GLU A 16 45.72 -29.75 7.94
CA GLU A 16 44.88 -30.47 8.91
C GLU A 16 43.50 -29.81 9.06
N ASN A 17 43.44 -28.47 8.99
CA ASN A 17 42.19 -27.73 8.93
C ASN A 17 41.44 -28.01 7.60
N GLU A 18 42.12 -28.11 6.46
CA GLU A 18 41.51 -28.50 5.19
C GLU A 18 41.05 -29.97 5.17
N LYS A 19 41.78 -30.89 5.81
CA LYS A 19 41.34 -32.28 5.98
C LYS A 19 40.11 -32.41 6.88
N SER A 20 40.08 -31.69 8.00
CA SER A 20 38.89 -31.67 8.87
C SER A 20 37.71 -30.98 8.19
N LEU A 21 37.93 -29.93 7.38
CA LEU A 21 36.91 -29.29 6.53
C LEU A 21 36.21 -30.27 5.57
N VAL A 22 36.96 -31.21 4.97
CA VAL A 22 36.40 -32.28 4.13
C VAL A 22 35.61 -33.31 4.94
N GLU A 23 35.95 -33.51 6.22
CA GLU A 23 35.30 -34.48 7.12
C GLU A 23 33.90 -34.01 7.57
N PHE A 24 33.67 -32.70 7.73
CA PHE A 24 32.35 -32.14 8.10
C PHE A 24 31.27 -32.34 7.02
N SER A 25 31.66 -32.49 5.75
CA SER A 25 30.74 -32.77 4.62
C SER A 25 29.85 -34.00 4.87
N PHE A 26 30.34 -34.97 5.64
CA PHE A 26 29.68 -36.27 5.86
C PHE A 26 28.80 -36.32 7.11
N TRP A 27 28.75 -35.25 7.92
CA TRP A 27 28.07 -35.28 9.22
C TRP A 27 26.56 -35.47 9.11
N THR A 28 25.95 -36.26 9.99
CA THR A 28 24.49 -36.38 10.04
C THR A 28 23.83 -35.09 10.55
N TRP A 29 22.53 -34.88 10.26
CA TRP A 29 21.81 -33.70 10.77
C TRP A 29 21.86 -33.63 12.31
N SER A 30 21.71 -34.77 12.99
CA SER A 30 21.85 -34.89 14.44
C SER A 30 23.24 -34.49 14.94
N GLU A 31 24.32 -34.89 14.27
CA GLU A 31 25.69 -34.50 14.63
C GLU A 31 25.90 -32.99 14.51
N LEU A 32 25.36 -32.37 13.45
CA LEU A 32 25.41 -30.91 13.27
C LEU A 32 24.69 -30.16 14.39
N LEU A 33 23.50 -30.61 14.80
CA LEU A 33 22.76 -30.00 15.91
C LEU A 33 23.52 -30.11 17.24
N ILE A 34 24.13 -31.27 17.52
CA ILE A 34 24.94 -31.48 18.73
C ILE A 34 26.15 -30.56 18.71
N ALA A 35 26.87 -30.48 17.59
CA ALA A 35 28.02 -29.61 17.47
C ALA A 35 27.67 -28.12 17.58
N LEU A 36 26.52 -27.69 17.02
CA LEU A 36 26.00 -26.33 17.20
C LEU A 36 25.66 -26.02 18.65
N LYS A 37 25.16 -27.00 19.41
CA LYS A 37 24.92 -26.85 20.85
C LYS A 37 26.24 -26.70 21.60
N GLN A 38 27.22 -27.56 21.32
CA GLN A 38 28.55 -27.46 21.93
C GLN A 38 29.26 -26.14 21.58
N CYS A 39 29.15 -25.66 20.33
CA CYS A 39 29.73 -24.37 19.94
C CYS A 39 29.09 -23.19 20.68
N GLN A 40 27.83 -23.30 21.10
CA GLN A 40 27.15 -22.26 21.88
C GLN A 40 27.67 -22.18 23.31
N ASP A 41 28.05 -23.31 23.88
CA ASP A 41 28.57 -23.40 25.26
C ASP A 41 30.05 -22.99 25.35
N LEU A 42 30.77 -23.03 24.22
CA LEU A 42 32.19 -22.66 24.14
C LEU A 42 32.37 -21.13 24.00
N LEU A 43 33.11 -20.52 24.94
CA LEU A 43 33.50 -19.11 24.88
C LEU A 43 34.30 -18.78 23.60
N PRO A 44 34.21 -17.54 23.07
CA PRO A 44 34.85 -17.17 21.81
C PRO A 44 36.37 -17.16 21.94
N THR A 45 37.02 -18.26 21.55
CA THR A 45 38.46 -18.38 21.35
C THR A 45 38.76 -18.28 19.87
N LYS A 46 39.93 -17.75 19.49
CA LYS A 46 40.26 -17.43 18.08
C LYS A 46 40.21 -18.65 17.13
N ASN A 47 40.35 -19.87 17.65
CA ASN A 47 40.22 -21.12 16.90
C ASN A 47 38.77 -21.65 16.85
N SER A 48 37.91 -21.29 17.80
CA SER A 48 36.49 -21.70 17.77
C SER A 48 35.71 -20.98 16.67
N SER A 49 36.18 -19.82 16.19
CA SER A 49 35.54 -19.09 15.09
C SER A 49 35.61 -19.80 13.74
N VAL A 50 36.73 -20.50 13.46
CA VAL A 50 36.91 -21.26 12.21
C VAL A 50 35.99 -22.47 12.20
N ILE A 51 36.01 -23.26 13.28
CA ILE A 51 35.16 -24.45 13.43
C ILE A 51 33.68 -24.05 13.38
N THR A 52 33.29 -22.98 14.09
CA THR A 52 31.91 -22.47 14.07
C THR A 52 31.49 -22.11 12.65
N LYS A 53 32.36 -21.44 11.87
CA LYS A 53 32.05 -21.10 10.48
C LYS A 53 31.86 -22.36 9.63
N SER A 54 32.74 -23.34 9.74
CA SER A 54 32.64 -24.60 8.99
C SER A 54 31.35 -25.36 9.29
N VAL A 55 30.94 -25.43 10.57
CA VAL A 55 29.69 -26.08 10.97
C VAL A 55 28.47 -25.33 10.43
N LEU A 56 28.51 -23.99 10.42
CA LEU A 56 27.45 -23.16 9.84
C LEU A 56 27.35 -23.33 8.32
N ASP A 57 28.48 -23.32 7.62
CA ASP A 57 28.54 -23.50 6.16
C ASP A 57 28.00 -24.90 5.78
N CYS A 58 28.35 -25.94 6.56
CA CYS A 58 27.79 -27.29 6.39
C CYS A 58 26.28 -27.35 6.66
N LEU A 59 25.81 -26.70 7.74
CA LEU A 59 24.38 -26.61 8.07
C LEU A 59 23.60 -25.97 6.92
N VAL A 60 24.04 -24.81 6.43
CA VAL A 60 23.38 -24.08 5.35
C VAL A 60 23.44 -24.88 4.05
N GLY A 61 24.58 -25.50 3.72
CA GLY A 61 24.71 -26.37 2.55
C GLY A 61 23.70 -27.52 2.55
N LYS A 62 23.43 -28.14 3.71
CA LYS A 62 22.40 -29.18 3.83
C LYS A 62 20.98 -28.67 3.71
N LEU A 63 20.72 -27.43 4.10
CA LEU A 63 19.40 -26.80 3.97
C LEU A 63 19.10 -26.41 2.50
N VAL A 64 20.13 -26.11 1.70
CA VAL A 64 20.00 -25.75 0.28
C VAL A 64 19.71 -26.98 -0.60
N LEU A 65 20.22 -28.16 -0.22
CA LEU A 65 20.04 -29.40 -0.98
C LEU A 65 18.60 -29.95 -0.82
N PRO A 66 17.81 -30.10 -1.90
CA PRO A 66 16.42 -30.56 -1.82
C PRO A 66 16.23 -32.05 -1.45
N SER A 67 17.29 -32.75 -1.05
CA SER A 67 17.34 -34.22 -1.02
C SER A 67 17.81 -34.75 0.33
N SER A 68 16.94 -34.69 1.34
CA SER A 68 16.91 -35.73 2.36
C SER A 68 15.50 -35.81 2.95
N PRO A 69 14.83 -36.97 2.91
CA PRO A 69 13.58 -37.13 3.64
C PRO A 69 13.86 -36.89 5.11
N SER A 70 13.05 -36.05 5.76
CA SER A 70 13.06 -35.87 7.22
C SER A 70 13.25 -37.23 7.90
N PRO A 71 14.25 -37.42 8.77
CA PRO A 71 14.46 -38.68 9.47
C PRO A 71 13.29 -39.09 10.39
N TYR A 72 12.27 -38.23 10.55
CA TYR A 72 11.11 -38.43 11.41
C TYR A 72 9.76 -38.57 10.68
N ALA A 73 9.75 -38.73 9.35
CA ALA A 73 8.51 -38.75 8.56
C ALA A 73 7.50 -39.85 8.98
N SER A 74 7.88 -40.84 9.77
CA SER A 74 6.99 -41.90 10.27
C SER A 74 6.36 -41.66 11.65
N SER A 75 6.73 -40.59 12.38
CA SER A 75 6.22 -40.36 13.75
C SER A 75 5.34 -39.12 13.94
N PHE A 76 5.24 -38.23 12.94
CA PHE A 76 4.57 -36.94 13.10
C PHE A 76 3.03 -36.99 13.03
N ARG A 77 2.40 -38.14 13.30
CA ARG A 77 0.95 -38.28 13.11
C ARG A 77 0.07 -37.82 14.28
N GLU A 78 0.61 -37.43 15.44
CA GLU A 78 -0.29 -37.30 16.61
C GLU A 78 -0.04 -36.21 17.65
N ARG A 79 0.78 -35.16 17.41
CA ARG A 79 0.98 -34.15 18.48
C ARG A 79 1.01 -32.65 18.17
N SER A 80 0.66 -32.19 16.97
CA SER A 80 0.52 -30.74 16.71
C SER A 80 -0.93 -30.29 16.58
N SER A 81 -1.61 -30.19 17.72
CA SER A 81 -2.85 -29.43 17.84
C SER A 81 -2.56 -27.92 17.90
N PHE A 82 -2.16 -27.34 16.77
CA PHE A 82 -2.26 -25.90 16.53
C PHE A 82 -3.08 -25.69 15.26
N GLN A 83 -4.41 -25.70 15.43
CA GLN A 83 -5.36 -25.41 14.35
C GLN A 83 -5.24 -23.95 13.92
N PHE A 84 -4.81 -23.74 12.68
CA PHE A 84 -5.14 -22.51 11.95
C PHE A 84 -6.59 -22.67 11.45
N TYR A 85 -7.50 -21.85 11.96
CA TYR A 85 -8.86 -21.75 11.43
C TYR A 85 -8.86 -20.96 10.11
N GLY A 86 -9.55 -21.51 9.10
CA GLY A 86 -9.73 -20.97 7.75
C GLY A 86 -10.02 -22.11 6.77
N ASP A 87 -11.29 -22.46 6.64
CA ASP A 87 -11.80 -23.62 5.92
C ASP A 87 -11.69 -23.52 4.39
N THR A 88 -11.20 -24.58 3.73
CA THR A 88 -11.72 -25.14 2.46
C THR A 88 -10.95 -26.43 2.13
N ARG A 89 -11.62 -27.57 2.32
CA ARG A 89 -11.11 -28.92 2.04
C ARG A 89 -11.12 -29.20 0.53
N SER A 90 -9.95 -29.37 -0.07
CA SER A 90 -9.59 -30.55 -0.91
C SER A 90 -8.33 -30.35 -1.78
N SER A 91 -7.78 -29.13 -1.92
CA SER A 91 -6.55 -28.88 -2.70
C SER A 91 -5.26 -28.76 -1.88
N ASN A 92 -5.36 -28.91 -0.55
CA ASN A 92 -4.28 -28.56 0.38
C ASN A 92 -3.22 -29.65 0.59
N ASP A 93 -3.40 -30.89 0.12
CA ASP A 93 -2.48 -31.99 0.47
C ASP A 93 -1.09 -31.84 -0.19
N ARG A 94 -1.03 -31.33 -1.43
CA ARG A 94 0.26 -31.05 -2.11
C ARG A 94 0.98 -29.83 -1.53
N LEU A 95 0.23 -28.76 -1.22
CA LEU A 95 0.77 -27.56 -0.57
C LEU A 95 1.24 -27.85 0.85
N ARG A 96 0.52 -28.69 1.60
CA ARG A 96 0.89 -29.12 2.95
C ARG A 96 2.13 -29.99 2.95
N LYS A 97 2.26 -30.92 1.99
CA LYS A 97 3.48 -31.74 1.77
C LYS A 97 4.71 -30.89 1.39
N LYS A 98 4.54 -29.90 0.50
CA LYS A 98 5.62 -28.95 0.12
C LYS A 98 6.00 -28.02 1.28
N CYS A 99 5.03 -27.59 2.09
CA CYS A 99 5.27 -26.78 3.28
C CYS A 99 6.01 -27.58 4.38
N SER A 100 5.60 -28.82 4.65
CA SER A 100 6.29 -29.68 5.63
C SER A 100 7.72 -30.02 5.20
N GLN A 101 8.00 -30.09 3.89
CA GLN A 101 9.34 -30.33 3.35
C GLN A 101 10.26 -29.11 3.40
N THR A 102 9.74 -27.89 3.56
CA THR A 102 10.56 -26.66 3.58
C THR A 102 10.75 -26.10 4.99
N THR A 103 9.90 -26.50 5.94
CA THR A 103 9.93 -26.03 7.35
C THR A 103 10.33 -27.11 8.35
N TRP A 104 10.73 -28.30 7.91
CA TRP A 104 11.04 -29.45 8.79
C TRP A 104 12.12 -29.15 9.84
N TRP A 105 13.06 -28.26 9.52
CA TRP A 105 14.20 -27.90 10.38
C TRP A 105 13.90 -26.75 11.36
N PHE A 106 12.70 -26.15 11.30
CA PHE A 106 12.39 -24.95 12.10
C PHE A 106 12.43 -25.24 13.60
N GLU A 107 11.81 -26.34 14.04
CA GLU A 107 11.81 -26.79 15.44
C GLU A 107 13.22 -27.11 15.92
N ASP A 108 13.98 -27.81 15.07
CA ASP A 108 15.33 -28.25 15.36
C ASP A 108 16.30 -27.09 15.61
N LEU A 109 16.05 -25.89 15.07
CA LEU A 109 16.91 -24.72 15.26
C LEU A 109 16.38 -23.70 16.29
N VAL A 110 15.27 -23.97 16.98
CA VAL A 110 14.75 -23.05 18.02
C VAL A 110 15.69 -22.95 19.22
N PHE A 111 16.47 -23.99 19.52
CA PHE A 111 17.38 -23.97 20.68
C PHE A 111 18.48 -22.91 20.57
N LEU A 112 18.79 -22.43 19.36
CA LEU A 112 19.83 -21.44 19.11
C LEU A 112 19.64 -20.16 19.95
N ASN A 113 20.74 -19.61 20.46
CA ASN A 113 20.78 -18.31 21.12
C ASN A 113 20.89 -17.15 20.11
N SER A 114 20.71 -15.91 20.59
CA SER A 114 20.73 -14.69 19.76
C SER A 114 21.98 -14.58 18.88
N ASN A 115 23.16 -14.89 19.42
CA ASN A 115 24.44 -14.80 18.70
C ASN A 115 24.53 -15.83 17.57
N PHE A 116 24.05 -17.06 17.80
CA PHE A 116 24.12 -18.12 16.80
C PHE A 116 23.05 -17.98 15.73
N VAL A 117 21.83 -17.55 16.06
CA VAL A 117 20.81 -17.23 15.05
C VAL A 117 21.30 -16.13 14.13
N GLU A 118 21.92 -15.07 14.66
CA GLU A 118 22.50 -14.04 13.80
C GLU A 118 23.53 -14.61 12.81
N LYS A 119 24.45 -15.45 13.28
CA LYS A 119 25.45 -16.08 12.41
C LYS A 119 24.82 -16.97 11.35
N VAL A 120 23.88 -17.85 11.74
CA VAL A 120 23.17 -18.74 10.80
C VAL A 120 22.49 -17.94 9.70
N ILE A 121 21.75 -16.89 10.06
CA ILE A 121 21.00 -16.08 9.10
C ILE A 121 21.95 -15.31 8.18
N ARG A 122 23.06 -14.77 8.71
CA ARG A 122 24.07 -14.12 7.87
C ARG A 122 24.72 -15.10 6.89
N THR A 123 25.00 -16.34 7.31
CA THR A 123 25.50 -17.38 6.40
C THR A 123 24.44 -17.73 5.35
N MET A 124 23.17 -17.91 5.73
CA MET A 124 22.07 -18.16 4.78
C MET A 124 21.94 -17.06 3.72
N VAL A 125 22.03 -15.79 4.12
CA VAL A 125 21.98 -14.66 3.18
C VAL A 125 23.22 -14.62 2.29
N SER A 126 24.40 -15.01 2.81
CA SER A 126 25.64 -15.05 2.04
C SER A 126 25.65 -16.17 0.99
N GLU A 127 24.98 -17.28 1.28
CA GLU A 127 24.82 -18.44 0.38
C GLU A 127 23.56 -18.34 -0.50
N GLU A 128 22.99 -17.14 -0.67
CA GLU A 128 21.81 -16.86 -1.51
C GLU A 128 20.58 -17.72 -1.21
N PHE A 129 20.36 -18.07 0.07
CA PHE A 129 19.19 -18.83 0.49
C PHE A 129 17.88 -18.07 0.22
N ASP A 130 16.79 -18.78 -0.05
CA ASP A 130 15.48 -18.16 -0.29
C ASP A 130 15.05 -17.30 0.93
N HIS A 131 15.10 -15.98 0.73
CA HIS A 131 14.76 -14.98 1.74
C HIS A 131 13.34 -15.13 2.29
N ALA A 132 12.39 -15.67 1.51
CA ALA A 132 11.04 -15.92 1.98
C ALA A 132 11.00 -17.07 3.01
N ILE A 133 11.84 -18.10 2.85
CA ILE A 133 11.98 -19.20 3.82
C ILE A 133 12.72 -18.69 5.07
N VAL A 134 13.80 -17.94 4.90
CA VAL A 134 14.54 -17.32 6.02
C VAL A 134 13.60 -16.44 6.84
N PHE A 135 12.76 -15.61 6.19
CA PHE A 135 11.79 -14.77 6.88
C PHE A 135 10.75 -15.59 7.66
N LYS A 136 10.24 -16.68 7.09
CA LYS A 136 9.32 -17.59 7.79
C LYS A 136 9.97 -18.22 9.02
N PHE A 137 11.23 -18.63 8.91
CA PHE A 137 11.99 -19.14 10.04
C PHE A 137 12.18 -18.07 11.12
N LEU A 138 12.56 -16.84 10.75
CA LEU A 138 12.69 -15.73 11.71
C LEU A 138 11.38 -15.45 12.46
N LEU A 139 10.24 -15.48 11.76
CA LEU A 139 8.92 -15.35 12.39
C LEU A 139 8.61 -16.49 13.35
N TYR A 140 8.97 -17.71 12.98
CA TYR A 140 8.79 -18.90 13.81
C TYR A 140 9.67 -18.82 15.07
N TYR A 141 10.96 -18.56 14.89
CA TYR A 141 11.93 -18.36 15.97
C TYR A 141 11.49 -17.25 16.93
N TRP A 142 11.12 -16.08 16.38
CA TRP A 142 10.62 -14.94 17.15
C TRP A 142 9.41 -15.33 18.01
N LYS A 143 8.39 -15.94 17.40
CA LYS A 143 7.20 -16.39 18.15
C LYS A 143 7.61 -17.36 19.26
N SER A 144 8.39 -18.38 18.95
CA SER A 144 8.77 -19.40 19.92
C SER A 144 9.55 -18.85 21.12
N LYS A 145 10.47 -17.89 20.90
CA LYS A 145 11.31 -17.32 21.97
C LYS A 145 10.64 -16.22 22.76
N VAL A 146 9.67 -15.53 22.17
CA VAL A 146 8.89 -14.50 22.87
C VAL A 146 7.89 -15.12 23.84
N PHE A 147 7.45 -16.36 23.64
CA PHE A 147 6.63 -17.04 24.64
C PHE A 147 7.48 -17.45 25.86
N GLY A 148 7.00 -17.14 27.07
CA GLY A 148 7.61 -17.58 28.33
C GLY A 148 8.81 -16.78 28.87
N THR A 149 9.29 -15.77 28.14
CA THR A 149 10.48 -14.96 28.53
C THR A 149 10.12 -13.62 29.19
N THR A 150 11.10 -13.00 29.85
CA THR A 150 10.97 -11.68 30.49
C THR A 150 10.76 -10.57 29.45
N LEU A 151 10.26 -9.41 29.86
CA LEU A 151 10.01 -8.28 28.95
C LEU A 151 11.31 -7.76 28.30
N ALA A 152 12.42 -7.78 29.04
CA ALA A 152 13.73 -7.36 28.55
C ALA A 152 14.22 -8.31 27.44
N GLU A 153 14.19 -9.62 27.68
CA GLU A 153 14.59 -10.63 26.69
C GLU A 153 13.70 -10.58 25.44
N LYS A 154 12.38 -10.43 25.60
CA LYS A 154 11.44 -10.25 24.48
C LYS A 154 11.83 -9.07 23.59
N ARG A 155 12.25 -7.96 24.21
CA ARG A 155 12.70 -6.78 23.50
C ARG A 155 14.00 -7.07 22.75
N GLU A 156 15.00 -7.65 23.40
CA GLU A 156 16.29 -8.00 22.76
C GLU A 156 16.10 -8.94 21.56
N ILE A 157 15.29 -9.99 21.72
CA ILE A 157 14.96 -10.93 20.64
C ILE A 157 14.26 -10.21 19.49
N THR A 158 13.31 -9.32 19.80
CA THR A 158 12.60 -8.55 18.77
C THR A 158 13.55 -7.58 18.06
N GLU A 159 14.45 -6.93 18.77
CA GLU A 159 15.48 -6.04 18.19
C GLU A 159 16.42 -6.80 17.25
N LEU A 160 16.90 -7.98 17.67
CA LEU A 160 17.70 -8.87 16.84
C LEU A 160 16.96 -9.28 15.57
N VAL A 161 15.72 -9.76 15.70
CA VAL A 161 14.91 -10.22 14.57
C VAL A 161 14.67 -9.08 13.57
N ILE A 162 14.45 -7.84 14.03
CA ILE A 162 14.33 -6.69 13.14
C ILE A 162 15.63 -6.47 12.36
N ILE A 163 16.79 -6.53 13.02
CA ILE A 163 18.09 -6.38 12.36
C ILE A 163 18.27 -7.45 11.27
N LEU A 164 17.93 -8.70 11.58
CA LEU A 164 18.06 -9.82 10.65
C LEU A 164 17.09 -9.73 9.47
N ILE A 165 15.85 -9.28 9.69
CA ILE A 165 14.88 -9.05 8.62
C ILE A 165 15.38 -7.99 7.65
N CYS A 166 16.06 -6.95 8.13
CA CYS A 166 16.62 -5.91 7.28
C CYS A 166 17.81 -6.36 6.42
N LEU A 167 18.33 -7.58 6.63
CA LEU A 167 19.32 -8.20 5.74
C LEU A 167 18.66 -8.88 4.53
N LEU A 168 17.36 -9.15 4.59
CA LEU A 168 16.62 -9.87 3.57
C LEU A 168 16.11 -8.93 2.49
N ASP A 169 15.83 -9.49 1.31
CA ASP A 169 15.13 -8.77 0.26
C ASP A 169 13.71 -8.42 0.70
N GLY A 170 13.40 -7.12 0.69
CA GLY A 170 12.11 -6.58 1.06
C GLY A 170 10.95 -7.18 0.26
N THR A 171 11.17 -7.55 -1.01
CA THR A 171 10.08 -8.09 -1.85
C THR A 171 9.64 -9.50 -1.48
N SER A 172 10.45 -10.22 -0.71
CA SER A 172 10.21 -11.61 -0.30
C SER A 172 9.50 -11.74 1.05
N LEU A 173 9.29 -10.62 1.75
CA LEU A 173 8.72 -10.60 3.09
C LEU A 173 7.19 -10.61 3.04
N SER A 174 6.55 -11.27 4.00
CA SER A 174 5.08 -11.20 4.11
C SER A 174 4.68 -9.99 4.94
N PHE A 175 3.76 -9.17 4.40
CA PHE A 175 3.24 -7.98 5.07
C PHE A 175 2.67 -8.31 6.46
N LYS A 176 1.87 -9.39 6.56
CA LYS A 176 1.32 -9.89 7.82
C LYS A 176 2.39 -10.17 8.87
N GLY A 177 3.50 -10.79 8.46
CA GLY A 177 4.61 -11.11 9.35
C GLY A 177 5.32 -9.86 9.85
N LEU A 178 5.66 -8.94 8.94
CA LEU A 178 6.28 -7.66 9.26
C LEU A 178 5.42 -6.85 10.22
N PHE A 179 4.12 -6.79 9.95
CA PHE A 179 3.17 -6.07 10.76
C PHE A 179 2.99 -6.67 12.16
N SER A 180 3.01 -8.00 12.27
CA SER A 180 2.98 -8.70 13.57
C SER A 180 4.19 -8.32 14.44
N ILE A 181 5.38 -8.28 13.83
CA ILE A 181 6.61 -7.85 14.51
C ILE A 181 6.53 -6.36 14.86
N TYR A 182 5.98 -5.52 13.98
CA TYR A 182 5.82 -4.09 14.23
C TYR A 182 4.94 -3.81 15.45
N GLN A 183 3.78 -4.47 15.56
CA GLN A 183 2.91 -4.34 16.72
C GLN A 183 3.60 -4.80 18.02
N ALA A 184 4.43 -5.84 17.95
CA ALA A 184 5.21 -6.28 19.11
C ALA A 184 6.32 -5.28 19.46
N ALA A 185 7.07 -4.81 18.48
CA ALA A 185 8.14 -3.82 18.66
C ALA A 185 7.62 -2.50 19.25
N PHE A 186 6.42 -2.08 18.82
CA PHE A 186 5.74 -0.92 19.35
C PHE A 186 5.37 -1.10 20.82
N ARG A 187 4.77 -2.25 21.19
CA ARG A 187 4.42 -2.59 22.58
C ARG A 187 5.65 -2.73 23.50
N LEU A 188 6.72 -3.31 22.97
CA LEU A 188 7.98 -3.53 23.69
C LEU A 188 8.89 -2.28 23.75
N LYS A 189 8.46 -1.14 23.19
CA LYS A 189 9.21 0.12 23.15
C LYS A 189 10.64 -0.06 22.62
N VAL A 190 10.76 -0.81 21.53
CA VAL A 190 12.02 -0.99 20.78
C VAL A 190 12.60 0.37 20.35
N SER A 191 13.92 0.43 20.19
CA SER A 191 14.64 1.64 19.76
C SER A 191 14.01 2.30 18.53
N LYS A 192 14.00 3.65 18.50
CA LYS A 192 13.41 4.42 17.40
C LYS A 192 14.05 4.11 16.04
N ARG A 193 15.36 3.84 16.02
CA ARG A 193 16.10 3.47 14.81
C ARG A 193 15.55 2.18 14.20
N LEU A 194 15.43 1.12 14.98
CA LEU A 194 14.95 -0.18 14.50
C LEU A 194 13.49 -0.13 14.08
N ARG A 195 12.66 0.61 14.83
CA ARG A 195 11.27 0.84 14.44
C ARG A 195 11.18 1.56 13.09
N ASN A 196 11.97 2.61 12.86
CA ASN A 196 11.98 3.30 11.57
C ASN A 196 12.41 2.38 10.41
N MET A 197 13.39 1.49 10.63
CA MET A 197 13.79 0.49 9.62
C MET A 197 12.62 -0.45 9.28
N LEU A 198 11.91 -0.94 10.30
CA LEU A 198 10.75 -1.80 10.10
C LEU A 198 9.58 -1.07 9.43
N GLU A 199 9.33 0.19 9.81
CA GLU A 199 8.32 1.03 9.17
C GLU A 199 8.64 1.24 7.69
N ASN A 200 9.90 1.47 7.31
CA ASN A 200 10.28 1.59 5.90
C ASN A 200 10.01 0.29 5.11
N LEU A 201 10.29 -0.88 5.70
CA LEU A 201 9.99 -2.18 5.07
C LEU A 201 8.49 -2.46 4.91
N ILE A 202 7.68 -2.02 5.87
CA ILE A 202 6.21 -2.09 5.79
C ILE A 202 5.70 -1.12 4.73
N SER A 203 6.25 0.09 4.75
CA SER A 203 5.88 1.16 3.82
C SER A 203 6.11 0.73 2.39
N SER A 204 7.26 0.16 2.07
CA SER A 204 7.60 -0.33 0.72
C SER A 204 6.73 -1.49 0.26
N GLN A 205 5.82 -2.02 1.09
CA GLN A 205 4.91 -3.12 0.74
C GLN A 205 3.44 -2.79 0.97
N LEU A 206 3.09 -1.51 1.10
CA LEU A 206 1.70 -1.08 1.28
C LEU A 206 0.77 -1.55 0.15
N ASP A 207 1.29 -1.75 -1.07
CA ASP A 207 0.54 -2.28 -2.20
C ASP A 207 0.06 -3.74 -2.01
N ARG A 208 0.58 -4.43 -0.98
CA ARG A 208 0.20 -5.79 -0.58
C ARG A 208 -0.63 -5.83 0.72
N ALA A 209 -0.91 -4.68 1.31
CA ALA A 209 -1.65 -4.59 2.56
C ALA A 209 -3.16 -4.67 2.34
N THR A 210 -3.87 -5.21 3.32
CA THR A 210 -5.32 -5.05 3.46
C THR A 210 -5.64 -3.96 4.46
N ILE A 211 -6.87 -3.43 4.40
CA ILE A 211 -7.33 -2.39 5.33
C ILE A 211 -7.21 -2.82 6.79
N ASP A 212 -7.42 -4.09 7.11
CA ASP A 212 -7.39 -4.62 8.49
C ASP A 212 -6.09 -4.31 9.22
N TYR A 213 -4.96 -4.25 8.50
CA TYR A 213 -3.67 -3.91 9.09
C TYR A 213 -3.48 -2.41 9.31
N LEU A 214 -4.27 -1.55 8.67
CA LEU A 214 -4.22 -0.10 8.90
C LEU A 214 -5.13 0.30 10.08
N LEU A 215 -6.13 -0.52 10.42
CA LEU A 215 -7.09 -0.29 11.50
C LEU A 215 -6.51 -0.64 12.88
N VAL A 216 -5.40 -0.01 13.24
CA VAL A 216 -4.79 -0.16 14.58
C VAL A 216 -5.45 0.82 15.55
N PRO A 217 -6.03 0.36 16.67
CA PRO A 217 -6.60 1.26 17.65
C PRO A 217 -5.58 2.25 18.19
N SER A 218 -5.97 3.51 18.36
CA SER A 218 -5.09 4.49 18.97
C SER A 218 -4.88 4.20 20.45
N LEU A 219 -3.62 4.21 20.91
CA LEU A 219 -3.28 3.98 22.33
C LEU A 219 -3.49 5.21 23.23
N ARG A 220 -3.85 6.37 22.67
CA ARG A 220 -4.12 7.56 23.48
C ARG A 220 -5.62 7.65 23.75
N GLU A 221 -6.00 7.51 25.02
CA GLU A 221 -7.39 7.46 25.54
C GLU A 221 -8.34 8.59 25.08
N LYS A 222 -7.83 9.68 24.48
CA LYS A 222 -8.62 10.84 24.02
C LYS A 222 -8.35 11.21 22.56
N SER A 223 -7.77 10.31 21.78
CA SER A 223 -7.59 10.50 20.33
C SER A 223 -8.54 9.61 19.56
N TYR A 224 -8.89 10.05 18.35
CA TYR A 224 -9.63 9.29 17.34
C TYR A 224 -9.29 7.78 17.32
N THR A 225 -10.25 6.99 16.88
CA THR A 225 -10.38 5.52 17.02
C THR A 225 -9.13 4.76 16.56
N TYR A 226 -8.54 5.14 15.43
CA TYR A 226 -7.42 4.44 14.79
C TYR A 226 -6.15 5.28 14.72
N ASP A 227 -4.95 4.71 14.73
CA ASP A 227 -3.68 5.47 14.61
C ASP A 227 -3.44 6.01 13.18
N VAL A 228 -4.08 7.12 12.86
CA VAL A 228 -3.91 7.88 11.61
C VAL A 228 -2.46 8.34 11.39
N ASN A 229 -1.71 8.64 12.46
CA ASN A 229 -0.32 9.09 12.30
C ASN A 229 0.58 7.96 11.80
N MET A 230 0.35 6.73 12.25
CA MET A 230 1.02 5.55 11.73
C MET A 230 0.80 5.41 10.23
N VAL A 231 -0.46 5.47 9.78
CA VAL A 231 -0.82 5.32 8.35
C VAL A 231 -0.19 6.44 7.51
N LEU A 232 -0.30 7.70 7.96
CA LEU A 232 0.35 8.82 7.30
C LEU A 232 1.87 8.63 7.17
N LYS A 233 2.52 8.08 8.20
CA LYS A 233 3.96 7.80 8.17
C LYS A 233 4.29 6.73 7.13
N PHE A 234 3.51 5.65 7.07
CA PHE A 234 3.71 4.59 6.09
C PHE A 234 3.55 5.11 4.65
N VAL A 235 2.50 5.86 4.38
CA VAL A 235 2.23 6.37 3.03
C VAL A 235 3.30 7.38 2.61
N LYS A 236 3.74 8.27 3.51
CA LYS A 236 4.84 9.20 3.21
C LYS A 236 6.13 8.45 2.87
N ALA A 237 6.48 7.43 3.65
CA ALA A 237 7.68 6.64 3.38
C ALA A 237 7.56 5.84 2.06
N PHE A 238 6.38 5.31 1.73
CA PHE A 238 6.12 4.67 0.45
C PHE A 238 6.30 5.67 -0.71
N LEU A 239 5.77 6.89 -0.62
CA LEU A 239 5.90 7.88 -1.70
C LEU A 239 7.33 8.39 -1.91
N LEU A 240 8.22 8.26 -0.91
CA LEU A 240 9.62 8.66 -0.99
C LEU A 240 10.53 7.62 -1.66
N GLU A 241 10.04 6.41 -1.94
CA GLU A 241 10.85 5.38 -2.58
C GLU A 241 10.89 5.61 -4.12
N ASP A 242 12.11 5.88 -4.62
CA ASP A 242 12.39 6.43 -5.96
C ASP A 242 11.83 5.61 -7.14
N GLY A 243 11.47 4.34 -6.93
CA GLY A 243 10.92 3.45 -7.95
C GLY A 243 9.38 3.42 -8.06
N ILE A 244 8.64 3.92 -7.07
CA ILE A 244 7.17 3.71 -7.02
C ILE A 244 6.43 4.52 -8.07
N ARG A 245 6.91 5.73 -8.38
CA ARG A 245 6.36 6.54 -9.47
C ARG A 245 6.54 5.88 -10.84
N LEU A 246 7.45 4.92 -10.95
CA LEU A 246 7.72 4.17 -12.18
C LEU A 246 6.83 2.93 -12.33
N VAL A 247 6.11 2.51 -11.28
CA VAL A 247 5.19 1.35 -11.30
C VAL A 247 3.77 1.78 -10.90
N PRO A 248 2.97 2.33 -11.85
CA PRO A 248 1.62 2.84 -11.57
C PRO A 248 0.71 1.82 -10.86
N SER A 249 0.80 0.54 -11.22
CA SER A 249 -0.05 -0.51 -10.65
C SER A 249 0.10 -0.67 -9.12
N ARG A 250 1.28 -0.42 -8.56
CA ARG A 250 1.51 -0.44 -7.10
C ARG A 250 0.90 0.79 -6.45
N LEU A 251 1.11 1.95 -7.04
CA LEU A 251 0.58 3.22 -6.55
C LEU A 251 -0.97 3.21 -6.54
N ASN A 252 -1.60 2.65 -7.57
CA ASN A 252 -3.08 2.54 -7.67
C ASN A 252 -3.66 1.61 -6.59
N LYS A 253 -2.96 0.51 -6.26
CA LYS A 253 -3.35 -0.37 -5.14
C LYS A 253 -3.31 0.39 -3.80
N VAL A 254 -2.26 1.18 -3.57
CA VAL A 254 -2.18 2.03 -2.37
C VAL A 254 -3.25 3.12 -2.38
N GLY A 255 -3.56 3.70 -3.54
CA GLY A 255 -4.69 4.61 -3.71
C GLY A 255 -6.02 4.01 -3.28
N THR A 256 -6.31 2.80 -3.77
CA THR A 256 -7.52 2.05 -3.39
C THR A 256 -7.55 1.73 -1.90
N LEU A 257 -6.43 1.31 -1.33
CA LEU A 257 -6.30 1.04 0.11
C LEU A 257 -6.56 2.30 0.95
N MET A 258 -6.01 3.43 0.54
CA MET A 258 -6.17 4.72 1.24
C MET A 258 -7.59 5.25 1.14
N ASP A 259 -8.26 5.06 0.01
CA ASP A 259 -9.65 5.44 -0.15
C ASP A 259 -10.58 4.58 0.73
N LEU A 260 -10.30 3.28 0.85
CA LEU A 260 -11.01 2.40 1.80
C LEU A 260 -10.77 2.86 3.26
N TYR A 261 -9.52 3.17 3.60
CA TYR A 261 -9.18 3.66 4.94
C TYR A 261 -9.85 5.00 5.26
N LEU A 262 -9.90 5.92 4.29
CA LEU A 262 -10.58 7.22 4.43
C LEU A 262 -12.07 7.07 4.72
N VAL A 263 -12.76 6.16 4.03
CA VAL A 263 -14.17 5.86 4.28
C VAL A 263 -14.37 5.30 5.70
N GLU A 264 -13.46 4.46 6.19
CA GLU A 264 -13.54 3.87 7.52
C GLU A 264 -13.31 4.89 8.65
N VAL A 265 -12.39 5.84 8.47
CA VAL A 265 -12.09 6.85 9.51
C VAL A 265 -12.98 8.09 9.44
N ALA A 266 -13.65 8.34 8.31
CA ALA A 266 -14.49 9.53 8.11
C ALA A 266 -15.62 9.71 9.14
N PRO A 267 -16.30 8.64 9.61
CA PRO A 267 -17.38 8.77 10.59
C PRO A 267 -16.92 9.08 12.03
N ASP A 268 -15.62 9.16 12.30
CA ASP A 268 -15.09 9.42 13.64
C ASP A 268 -15.17 10.91 13.99
N CYS A 269 -16.02 11.27 14.96
CA CYS A 269 -16.21 12.64 15.43
C CYS A 269 -14.99 13.27 16.13
N HIS A 270 -14.01 12.46 16.52
CA HIS A 270 -12.76 12.94 17.13
C HIS A 270 -11.65 13.15 16.09
N LEU A 271 -11.88 12.78 14.82
CA LEU A 271 -10.90 12.95 13.75
C LEU A 271 -10.81 14.42 13.34
N LYS A 272 -9.71 15.07 13.71
CA LYS A 272 -9.48 16.48 13.38
C LYS A 272 -9.38 16.71 11.87
N LEU A 273 -9.91 17.85 11.41
CA LEU A 273 -9.86 18.29 10.01
C LEU A 273 -8.44 18.27 9.44
N SER A 274 -7.44 18.68 10.22
CA SER A 274 -6.04 18.70 9.79
C SER A 274 -5.55 17.31 9.37
N LYS A 275 -5.95 16.26 10.09
CA LYS A 275 -5.57 14.88 9.80
C LYS A 275 -6.36 14.29 8.65
N PHE A 276 -7.67 14.54 8.60
CA PHE A 276 -8.50 14.14 7.47
C PHE A 276 -8.02 14.77 6.16
N SER A 277 -7.75 16.07 6.18
CA SER A 277 -7.22 16.82 5.03
C SER A 277 -5.84 16.30 4.59
N GLU A 278 -4.96 15.98 5.54
CA GLU A 278 -3.65 15.37 5.26
C GLU A 278 -3.80 14.02 4.56
N LEU A 279 -4.70 13.14 5.03
CA LEU A 279 -4.99 11.85 4.39
C LEU A 279 -5.58 12.02 2.98
N ALA A 280 -6.49 12.97 2.79
CA ALA A 280 -7.13 13.21 1.49
C ALA A 280 -6.10 13.66 0.43
N MET A 281 -5.14 14.50 0.82
CA MET A 281 -4.18 15.16 -0.08
C MET A 281 -2.82 14.46 -0.20
N ILE A 282 -2.52 13.45 0.61
CA ILE A 282 -1.18 12.82 0.65
C ILE A 282 -0.80 12.14 -0.67
N LEU A 283 -1.77 11.57 -1.37
CA LEU A 283 -1.53 10.83 -2.62
C LEU A 283 -1.62 11.76 -3.84
N PRO A 284 -0.73 11.58 -4.85
CA PRO A 284 -0.85 12.28 -6.11
C PRO A 284 -2.12 11.86 -6.87
N ASP A 285 -2.61 12.72 -7.76
CA ASP A 285 -3.82 12.45 -8.55
C ASP A 285 -3.72 11.16 -9.37
N CYS A 286 -2.53 10.82 -9.90
CA CYS A 286 -2.32 9.58 -10.66
C CYS A 286 -2.48 8.29 -9.84
N ALA A 287 -2.50 8.36 -8.50
CA ALA A 287 -2.73 7.20 -7.64
C ALA A 287 -4.19 6.73 -7.64
N ARG A 288 -5.12 7.57 -8.12
CA ARG A 288 -6.56 7.28 -8.12
C ARG A 288 -7.08 7.22 -9.55
N GLU A 289 -7.71 6.11 -9.89
CA GLU A 289 -8.46 5.94 -11.14
C GLU A 289 -9.86 6.56 -11.04
N SER A 290 -10.48 6.47 -9.86
CA SER A 290 -11.77 7.10 -9.52
C SER A 290 -11.65 7.84 -8.20
N HIS A 291 -12.39 8.95 -8.07
CA HIS A 291 -12.46 9.74 -6.84
C HIS A 291 -13.76 9.49 -6.05
N ASP A 292 -14.57 8.50 -6.43
CA ASP A 292 -15.89 8.25 -5.84
C ASP A 292 -15.81 7.89 -4.35
N LYS A 293 -14.85 7.04 -3.95
CA LYS A 293 -14.64 6.68 -2.54
C LYS A 293 -14.08 7.84 -1.72
N LEU A 294 -13.19 8.64 -2.32
CA LEU A 294 -12.71 9.87 -1.68
C LEU A 294 -13.88 10.85 -1.43
N TYR A 295 -14.76 11.00 -2.42
CA TYR A 295 -15.98 11.79 -2.27
C TYR A 295 -16.90 11.24 -1.19
N GLN A 296 -17.13 9.92 -1.17
CA GLN A 296 -17.92 9.25 -0.13
C GLN A 296 -17.37 9.52 1.27
N ALA A 297 -16.04 9.39 1.45
CA ALA A 297 -15.40 9.71 2.71
C ALA A 297 -15.58 11.18 3.11
N MET A 298 -15.47 12.12 2.15
CA MET A 298 -15.72 13.54 2.41
C MET A 298 -17.17 13.82 2.84
N ASP A 299 -18.14 13.20 2.19
CA ASP A 299 -19.56 13.37 2.52
C ASP A 299 -19.89 12.83 3.92
N MET A 300 -19.35 11.65 4.28
CA MET A 300 -19.46 11.10 5.63
C MET A 300 -18.79 12.01 6.66
N TYR A 301 -17.59 12.50 6.36
CA TYR A 301 -16.86 13.39 7.26
C TYR A 301 -17.61 14.70 7.51
N PHE A 302 -18.14 15.35 6.47
CA PHE A 302 -18.95 16.57 6.60
C PHE A 302 -20.31 16.33 7.25
N GLN A 303 -20.86 15.11 7.14
CA GLN A 303 -22.08 14.74 7.87
C GLN A 303 -21.84 14.69 9.39
N VAL A 304 -20.70 14.16 9.84
CA VAL A 304 -20.36 14.06 11.26
C VAL A 304 -19.80 15.38 11.82
N HIS A 305 -19.13 16.18 11.00
CA HIS A 305 -18.52 17.45 11.40
C HIS A 305 -19.28 18.66 10.85
N SER A 306 -20.54 18.80 11.27
CA SER A 306 -21.42 19.90 10.80
C SER A 306 -20.92 21.30 11.18
N GLU A 307 -20.04 21.40 12.18
CA GLU A 307 -19.49 22.67 12.69
C GLU A 307 -18.40 23.29 11.79
N LEU A 308 -17.99 22.59 10.73
CA LEU A 308 -16.95 23.09 9.82
C LEU A 308 -17.42 24.29 8.99
N TYR A 309 -16.58 25.31 8.91
CA TYR A 309 -16.83 26.50 8.10
C TYR A 309 -16.63 26.23 6.61
N GLU A 310 -17.22 27.07 5.77
CA GLU A 310 -17.16 26.90 4.31
C GLU A 310 -15.72 26.90 3.77
N VAL A 311 -14.84 27.73 4.32
CA VAL A 311 -13.42 27.79 3.96
C VAL A 311 -12.69 26.47 4.28
N GLU A 312 -13.04 25.83 5.39
CA GLU A 312 -12.47 24.56 5.82
C GLU A 312 -12.91 23.41 4.92
N LYS A 313 -14.21 23.36 4.61
CA LYS A 313 -14.77 22.40 3.65
C LYS A 313 -14.14 22.58 2.28
N MET A 314 -14.00 23.83 1.84
CA MET A 314 -13.38 24.17 0.55
C MET A 314 -11.94 23.66 0.45
N ARG A 315 -11.15 23.77 1.52
CA ARG A 315 -9.76 23.25 1.56
C ARG A 315 -9.70 21.74 1.31
N VAL A 316 -10.61 20.98 1.90
CA VAL A 316 -10.67 19.52 1.71
C VAL A 316 -11.17 19.18 0.31
N CYS A 317 -12.17 19.91 -0.21
CA CYS A 317 -12.71 19.73 -1.56
C CYS A 317 -11.68 19.98 -2.69
N MET A 318 -10.55 20.65 -2.40
CA MET A 318 -9.45 20.81 -3.36
C MET A 318 -8.74 19.48 -3.69
N ALA A 319 -8.83 18.47 -2.81
CA ALA A 319 -8.27 17.14 -3.07
C ALA A 319 -9.07 16.35 -4.13
N LEU A 320 -10.27 16.81 -4.48
CA LEU A 320 -11.18 16.10 -5.38
C LEU A 320 -10.94 16.46 -6.85
N ASN A 321 -10.64 15.45 -7.67
CA ASN A 321 -10.65 15.57 -9.11
C ASN A 321 -12.05 15.25 -9.64
N TYR A 322 -12.79 16.30 -10.00
CA TYR A 322 -14.18 16.21 -10.47
C TYR A 322 -14.34 15.44 -11.78
N GLU A 323 -13.29 15.35 -12.60
CA GLU A 323 -13.34 14.63 -13.87
C GLU A 323 -13.38 13.11 -13.65
N LYS A 324 -12.69 12.64 -12.59
CA LYS A 324 -12.60 11.24 -12.15
C LYS A 324 -13.77 10.78 -11.28
N LEU A 325 -14.77 11.63 -11.09
CA LEU A 325 -16.03 11.25 -10.46
C LEU A 325 -16.97 10.60 -11.47
N SER A 326 -17.67 9.56 -11.05
CA SER A 326 -18.77 8.99 -11.80
C SER A 326 -19.93 9.99 -11.96
N ALA A 327 -20.80 9.75 -12.94
CA ALA A 327 -21.98 10.58 -13.16
C ALA A 327 -22.93 10.57 -11.93
N GLU A 328 -22.98 9.44 -11.21
CA GLU A 328 -23.74 9.32 -9.96
C GLU A 328 -23.16 10.20 -8.86
N ALA A 329 -21.84 10.11 -8.64
CA ALA A 329 -21.15 10.93 -7.64
C ALA A 329 -21.28 12.42 -7.94
N LEU A 330 -21.17 12.83 -9.21
CA LEU A 330 -21.39 14.23 -9.63
C LEU A 330 -22.81 14.70 -9.36
N ARG A 331 -23.82 13.88 -9.66
CA ARG A 331 -25.24 14.19 -9.40
C ARG A 331 -25.51 14.33 -7.90
N HIS A 332 -24.96 13.43 -7.09
CA HIS A 332 -25.08 13.51 -5.64
C HIS A 332 -24.41 14.78 -5.11
N LEU A 333 -23.19 15.08 -5.54
CA LEU A 333 -22.44 16.27 -5.14
C LEU A 333 -23.14 17.59 -5.54
N ALA A 334 -23.73 17.64 -6.74
CA ALA A 334 -24.48 18.80 -7.21
C ALA A 334 -25.74 19.10 -6.37
N ARG A 335 -26.33 18.06 -5.76
CA ARG A 335 -27.56 18.18 -4.94
C ARG A 335 -27.25 18.35 -3.45
N ASN A 336 -26.06 17.97 -3.00
CA ASN A 336 -25.66 17.94 -1.60
C ASN A 336 -25.36 19.34 -1.05
N SER A 337 -26.22 19.83 -0.15
CA SER A 337 -26.12 21.16 0.47
C SER A 337 -25.05 21.28 1.56
N LYS A 338 -24.42 20.16 1.97
CA LYS A 338 -23.34 20.19 2.98
C LYS A 338 -22.01 20.68 2.41
N PHE A 339 -21.86 20.57 1.10
CA PHE A 339 -20.68 21.01 0.36
C PHE A 339 -20.79 22.50 0.00
N PRO A 340 -19.66 23.21 -0.18
CA PRO A 340 -19.66 24.62 -0.58
C PRO A 340 -20.42 24.85 -1.89
N SER A 341 -21.13 25.98 -2.00
CA SER A 341 -21.98 26.32 -3.15
C SER A 341 -21.22 26.20 -4.49
N ARG A 342 -19.98 26.72 -4.50
CA ARG A 342 -19.06 26.70 -5.64
C ARG A 342 -18.70 25.29 -6.10
N VAL A 343 -18.58 24.35 -5.17
CA VAL A 343 -18.28 22.94 -5.46
C VAL A 343 -19.49 22.27 -6.11
N SER A 344 -20.68 22.49 -5.55
CA SER A 344 -21.94 21.94 -6.10
C SER A 344 -22.24 22.49 -7.50
N VAL A 345 -22.02 23.78 -7.74
CA VAL A 345 -22.16 24.39 -9.08
C VAL A 345 -21.17 23.79 -10.07
N LYS A 346 -19.90 23.62 -9.68
CA LYS A 346 -18.88 22.98 -10.54
C LYS A 346 -19.28 21.55 -10.89
N ALA A 347 -19.70 20.76 -9.91
CA ALA A 347 -20.15 19.37 -10.12
C ALA A 347 -21.35 19.31 -11.09
N PHE A 348 -22.31 20.22 -10.94
CA PHE A 348 -23.45 20.34 -11.85
C PHE A 348 -23.02 20.65 -13.30
N MET A 349 -22.11 21.60 -13.49
CA MET A 349 -21.63 21.94 -14.84
C MET A 349 -20.92 20.74 -15.52
N LEU A 350 -20.12 19.99 -14.76
CA LEU A 350 -19.46 18.76 -15.26
C LEU A 350 -20.45 17.62 -15.52
N GLN A 351 -21.51 17.50 -14.72
CA GLN A 351 -22.58 16.55 -14.97
C GLN A 351 -23.25 16.83 -16.32
N ASN A 352 -23.62 18.10 -16.56
CA ASN A 352 -24.32 18.49 -17.79
C ASN A 352 -23.44 18.33 -19.04
N SER A 353 -22.14 18.60 -18.94
CA SER A 353 -21.24 18.42 -20.08
C SER A 353 -21.09 16.94 -20.47
N LYS A 354 -20.89 16.04 -19.48
CA LYS A 354 -20.85 14.58 -19.71
C LYS A 354 -22.17 14.06 -20.28
N LEU A 355 -23.28 14.59 -19.79
CA LEU A 355 -24.61 14.21 -20.27
C LEU A 355 -24.87 14.71 -21.70
N THR A 356 -24.42 15.92 -22.03
CA THR A 356 -24.50 16.47 -23.40
C THR A 356 -23.65 15.67 -24.39
N SER A 357 -22.45 15.21 -23.98
CA SER A 357 -21.63 14.34 -24.83
C SER A 357 -22.27 12.96 -25.06
N LEU A 358 -22.87 12.36 -24.03
CA LEU A 358 -23.60 11.10 -24.17
C LEU A 358 -24.81 11.23 -25.09
N ILE A 359 -25.57 12.32 -24.96
CA ILE A 359 -26.68 12.62 -25.87
C ILE A 359 -26.17 12.75 -27.31
N ARG A 360 -25.04 13.42 -27.54
CA ARG A 360 -24.42 13.53 -28.86
C ARG A 360 -24.01 12.17 -29.42
N GLU A 361 -23.42 11.30 -28.60
CA GLU A 361 -23.09 9.92 -28.99
C GLU A 361 -24.35 9.11 -29.34
N ILE A 362 -25.44 9.26 -28.58
CA ILE A 362 -26.74 8.65 -28.89
C ILE A 362 -27.29 9.17 -30.23
N TYR A 363 -27.18 10.47 -30.51
CA TYR A 363 -27.56 11.03 -31.82
C TYR A 363 -26.71 10.47 -32.96
N HIS A 364 -25.43 10.21 -32.74
CA HIS A 364 -24.58 9.52 -33.72
C HIS A 364 -25.02 8.05 -33.92
N LEU A 365 -25.34 7.33 -32.85
CA LEU A 365 -25.85 5.95 -32.93
C LEU A 365 -27.23 5.88 -33.62
N LYS A 366 -28.06 6.92 -33.50
CA LYS A 366 -29.34 7.09 -34.21
C LYS A 366 -29.22 7.12 -35.75
N THR A 367 -28.02 7.28 -36.31
CA THR A 367 -27.81 7.14 -37.76
C THR A 367 -27.79 5.67 -38.23
N SER A 368 -27.85 4.70 -37.31
CA SER A 368 -28.17 3.29 -37.60
C SER A 368 -29.70 3.09 -37.63
N LYS A 369 -30.21 2.49 -38.70
CA LYS A 369 -31.65 2.40 -39.07
C LYS A 369 -32.46 1.38 -38.23
N ASP A 370 -32.43 1.43 -36.90
CA ASP A 370 -33.24 0.54 -36.05
C ASP A 370 -34.38 1.32 -35.36
N PRO A 371 -35.66 1.08 -35.72
CA PRO A 371 -36.82 1.84 -35.21
C PRO A 371 -37.04 1.74 -33.70
N TRP A 372 -36.70 0.59 -33.09
CA TRP A 372 -36.92 0.33 -31.66
C TRP A 372 -36.00 1.14 -30.74
N ILE A 373 -34.87 1.63 -31.26
CA ILE A 373 -33.90 2.46 -30.52
C ILE A 373 -34.38 3.94 -30.45
N SER A 374 -35.29 4.36 -31.34
CA SER A 374 -35.68 5.76 -31.48
C SER A 374 -36.61 6.28 -30.37
N ASP A 375 -37.59 5.48 -29.95
CA ASP A 375 -38.62 5.93 -29.01
C ASP A 375 -38.09 5.95 -27.57
N ALA A 376 -37.36 4.90 -27.16
CA ALA A 376 -36.75 4.82 -25.83
C ALA A 376 -35.69 5.92 -25.61
N SER A 377 -34.94 6.30 -26.66
CA SER A 377 -33.95 7.37 -26.56
C SER A 377 -34.58 8.77 -26.48
N GLU A 378 -35.75 9.00 -27.07
CA GLU A 378 -36.45 10.30 -26.97
C GLU A 378 -37.03 10.56 -25.59
N GLU A 379 -37.59 9.54 -24.95
CA GLU A 379 -38.11 9.65 -23.59
C GLU A 379 -36.98 9.94 -22.59
N ILE A 380 -35.82 9.29 -22.76
CA ILE A 380 -34.60 9.55 -21.98
C ILE A 380 -34.07 10.98 -22.21
N ILE A 381 -34.06 11.47 -23.45
CA ILE A 381 -33.60 12.84 -23.75
C ILE A 381 -34.53 13.89 -23.13
N LYS A 382 -35.84 13.61 -23.08
CA LYS A 382 -36.84 14.53 -22.52
C LYS A 382 -36.72 14.65 -21.00
N SER A 383 -36.62 13.53 -20.28
CA SER A 383 -36.47 13.53 -18.82
C SER A 383 -35.21 14.26 -18.37
N VAL A 384 -34.12 14.06 -19.11
CA VAL A 384 -32.83 14.69 -18.86
C VAL A 384 -32.89 16.22 -19.00
N LYS A 385 -33.56 16.72 -20.04
CA LYS A 385 -33.71 18.18 -20.26
C LYS A 385 -34.55 18.87 -19.17
N GLU A 386 -35.48 18.15 -18.55
CA GLU A 386 -36.32 18.68 -17.47
C GLU A 386 -35.55 18.78 -16.15
N GLU A 387 -34.73 17.77 -15.80
CA GLU A 387 -33.83 17.84 -14.63
C GLU A 387 -32.79 18.98 -14.76
N ASP A 388 -32.23 19.16 -15.96
CA ASP A 388 -31.25 20.21 -16.26
C ASP A 388 -31.82 21.61 -16.00
N LYS A 389 -33.06 21.88 -16.43
CA LYS A 389 -33.72 23.18 -16.22
C LYS A 389 -33.94 23.48 -14.74
N HIS A 390 -34.39 22.50 -13.96
CA HIS A 390 -34.63 22.66 -12.53
C HIS A 390 -33.34 22.98 -11.77
N MET A 391 -32.27 22.22 -12.05
CA MET A 391 -30.97 22.41 -11.39
C MET A 391 -30.24 23.68 -11.86
N LEU A 392 -30.37 24.07 -13.13
CA LEU A 392 -29.82 25.34 -13.65
C LEU A 392 -30.47 26.55 -12.96
N ASN A 393 -31.77 26.50 -12.71
CA ASN A 393 -32.47 27.54 -11.94
C ASN A 393 -31.99 27.59 -10.48
N LYS A 394 -31.67 26.44 -9.88
CA LYS A 394 -31.06 26.37 -8.54
C LYS A 394 -29.64 26.95 -8.53
N ALA A 395 -28.81 26.62 -9.52
CA ALA A 395 -27.46 27.15 -9.67
C ALA A 395 -27.46 28.68 -9.87
N LYS A 396 -28.36 29.20 -10.73
CA LYS A 396 -28.56 30.64 -10.92
C LYS A 396 -28.94 31.36 -9.62
N LYS A 397 -29.81 30.76 -8.80
CA LYS A 397 -30.18 31.30 -7.49
C LYS A 397 -29.01 31.34 -6.49
N LEU A 398 -28.18 30.28 -6.48
CA LEU A 398 -27.00 30.21 -5.60
C LEU A 398 -25.91 31.22 -6.03
N ILE A 399 -25.65 31.35 -7.33
CA ILE A 399 -24.71 32.35 -7.86
C ILE A 399 -25.23 33.77 -7.62
N GLY A 400 -26.54 34.00 -7.80
CA GLY A 400 -27.16 35.31 -7.54
C GLY A 400 -27.08 35.75 -6.07
N ALA A 401 -26.96 34.82 -5.12
CA ALA A 401 -26.78 35.12 -3.70
C ALA A 401 -25.33 35.48 -3.35
N ASP A 402 -24.34 34.85 -3.97
CA ASP A 402 -22.90 35.15 -3.78
C ASP A 402 -22.44 36.42 -4.52
N CYS A 403 -23.22 36.94 -5.46
CA CYS A 403 -22.86 38.09 -6.31
C CYS A 403 -23.22 39.48 -5.76
N GLN A 404 -23.71 39.63 -4.52
CA GLN A 404 -23.94 40.97 -3.93
C GLN A 404 -22.65 41.76 -3.59
N GLY A 405 -21.47 41.26 -3.96
CA GLY A 405 -20.23 42.00 -3.85
C GLY A 405 -19.14 41.50 -4.79
N MET A 406 -19.18 41.92 -6.07
CA MET A 406 -18.04 42.33 -6.92
C MET A 406 -18.37 42.17 -8.43
N PRO A 407 -18.10 43.18 -9.28
CA PRO A 407 -18.45 43.16 -10.69
C PRO A 407 -17.35 42.48 -11.49
N LEU A 408 -17.36 41.15 -11.57
CA LEU A 408 -16.55 40.42 -12.54
C LEU A 408 -17.23 39.09 -12.87
N LYS A 409 -17.57 38.95 -14.17
CA LYS A 409 -17.97 37.71 -14.89
C LYS A 409 -19.45 37.54 -15.27
N GLU A 410 -20.03 38.57 -15.88
CA GLU A 410 -21.15 38.39 -16.82
C GLU A 410 -20.69 37.73 -18.15
N VAL A 411 -19.38 37.78 -18.45
CA VAL A 411 -18.76 37.22 -19.66
C VAL A 411 -18.66 35.68 -19.65
N GLU A 412 -18.56 35.05 -18.47
CA GLU A 412 -18.62 33.56 -18.37
C GLU A 412 -20.06 33.04 -18.48
N LEU A 413 -21.07 33.85 -18.13
CA LEU A 413 -22.49 33.52 -18.27
C LEU A 413 -22.97 33.50 -19.73
N GLN A 414 -22.48 34.43 -20.56
CA GLN A 414 -22.83 34.47 -21.99
C GLN A 414 -22.25 33.29 -22.79
N LYS A 415 -21.05 32.81 -22.45
CA LYS A 415 -20.47 31.62 -23.11
C LYS A 415 -21.27 30.33 -22.86
N VAL A 416 -22.01 30.25 -21.75
CA VAL A 416 -22.79 29.06 -21.35
C VAL A 416 -24.23 29.11 -21.89
N CYS A 417 -24.83 30.29 -22.05
CA CYS A 417 -26.21 30.40 -22.54
C CYS A 417 -26.35 30.42 -24.08
N GLY A 418 -25.25 30.62 -24.83
CA GLY A 418 -25.28 30.71 -26.29
C GLY A 418 -25.58 29.40 -27.05
N GLY A 419 -25.64 28.26 -26.37
CA GLY A 419 -25.90 26.95 -26.99
C GLY A 419 -27.37 26.57 -27.16
N VAL A 420 -28.31 27.36 -26.62
CA VAL A 420 -29.75 27.03 -26.64
C VAL A 420 -30.57 28.29 -26.98
N GLN A 421 -30.39 28.83 -28.17
CA GLN A 421 -31.41 29.66 -28.81
C GLN A 421 -31.80 29.01 -30.13
N SER A 422 -33.05 28.53 -30.15
CA SER A 422 -33.78 28.15 -31.35
C SER A 422 -33.73 29.27 -32.38
N GLN A 423 -33.26 28.97 -33.59
CA GLN A 423 -33.42 29.83 -34.76
C GLN A 423 -34.92 30.10 -34.99
N PRO A 424 -35.36 31.37 -35.16
CA PRO A 424 -36.60 31.64 -35.85
C PRO A 424 -36.34 31.71 -37.36
N THR A 425 -37.14 30.97 -38.09
CA THR A 425 -37.33 31.07 -39.54
C THR A 425 -37.83 32.46 -39.93
N ALA A 426 -37.16 33.13 -40.86
CA ALA A 426 -37.80 34.00 -41.86
C ALA A 426 -36.82 34.36 -42.99
N SER A 427 -37.37 34.31 -44.20
CA SER A 427 -36.75 34.46 -45.51
C SER A 427 -36.63 35.91 -46.00
N SER A 428 -35.65 36.09 -46.91
CA SER A 428 -35.66 36.92 -48.13
C SER A 428 -34.94 38.28 -48.16
N THR A 429 -34.12 38.36 -49.22
CA THR A 429 -33.75 39.48 -50.13
C THR A 429 -32.59 40.44 -49.82
N ASN A 430 -31.53 40.23 -50.62
CA ASN A 430 -30.80 41.19 -51.48
C ASN A 430 -29.71 42.13 -50.93
N ALA A 431 -28.48 41.80 -51.37
CA ALA A 431 -27.58 42.58 -52.23
C ALA A 431 -26.53 43.56 -51.65
N ALA A 432 -25.39 43.53 -52.37
CA ALA A 432 -24.27 44.48 -52.49
C ALA A 432 -23.10 44.36 -51.47
N THR A 433 -21.97 43.74 -51.82
CA THR A 433 -20.79 44.23 -52.62
C THR A 433 -19.84 45.14 -51.82
N CYS A 434 -18.64 44.64 -51.49
CA CYS A 434 -17.31 45.21 -51.79
C CYS A 434 -16.22 44.67 -50.84
N ALA A 435 -15.15 44.14 -51.44
CA ALA A 435 -13.85 43.86 -50.81
C ALA A 435 -12.92 45.11 -50.93
N PRO A 436 -11.59 45.00 -50.78
CA PRO A 436 -10.82 45.06 -49.52
C PRO A 436 -9.78 46.21 -49.52
N ILE A 437 -9.20 46.58 -48.36
CA ILE A 437 -8.00 47.45 -48.33
C ILE A 437 -6.92 46.90 -47.38
N LEU A 438 -5.73 46.92 -47.98
CA LEU A 438 -4.37 46.52 -47.62
C LEU A 438 -3.69 47.25 -46.44
N ARG A 439 -2.63 46.56 -45.97
CA ARG A 439 -1.29 47.04 -45.53
C ARG A 439 -1.11 47.73 -44.16
N GLY A 440 -0.10 47.21 -43.44
CA GLY A 440 1.06 48.06 -43.07
C GLY A 440 1.71 47.83 -41.70
N SER A 441 2.88 47.20 -41.73
CA SER A 441 4.10 47.44 -40.91
C SER A 441 4.07 47.24 -39.38
N LEU A 442 4.87 46.31 -38.83
CA LEU A 442 6.32 46.42 -38.49
C LEU A 442 6.62 47.43 -37.38
N HIS A 443 6.96 46.96 -36.18
CA HIS A 443 8.31 47.20 -35.60
C HIS A 443 8.60 46.29 -34.39
N GLN A 444 9.85 45.80 -34.38
CA GLN A 444 10.53 45.09 -33.31
C GLN A 444 10.94 46.07 -32.20
N HIS A 445 10.90 45.62 -30.94
CA HIS A 445 12.09 45.45 -30.12
C HIS A 445 11.86 44.42 -29.02
#